data_AF-A0A2G6J532-F1
#
_entry.id   AF-A0A2G6J532-F1
#
_cell.length_a   1.000
_cell.length_b   1.000
_cell.length_c   1.000
_cell.angle_alpha   90.00
_cell.angle_beta   90.00
_cell.angle_gamma   90.00
#
_symmetry.space_group_name_H-M   'P 1'
#
loop_
_entity.id
_entity.type
_entity.pdbx_description
1 polymer ?
#
loop_
_entity_poly.entity_id
_entity_poly.type
_entity_poly.pdbx_seq_one_letter_code
_entity_poly.pdbx_strand_id
1 'polypeptide(L)'
;GPSEVSRTPDGQAVIHRRLPGRDGASGQGRAPIFVYDPVRGGGLPQEMHRDGQTLPRPQAEPPTEGEAVYAPGGVAPAAPRGFGGDGEAGPDGASALEPAEGPGPFGAEPGPGAEGPPVPDPRLGLGDVARPDLATEREGTLDYQTVFDPSVVPFKRNRALDTVTAGYTLTVSRGRVEVLAPTGNTLAVGREAFWGSLWVDGEAGRRVPLPSVSPDSHILSYEAVPDVALTFERDRAGNYYVTPEASGRLRLVFVMDAPTGYFGRPIPARLRVSDVPRELRPRVPPAIRREGEAVARTLGLRRSDPYGAILRGLVRWSRGFEPGEPPAASVGSVYRDLALAQRGVCRHRGYAFVITAQSLGIPARYVFNEAHVFVEVYVPGRDAGWLRVDLGGGAERLVVHGGQDKTLHRPRRRDPFERPRAYARQVAAGETAGASRVEGLPPRARRGAGEAGPPREATAPLPEAVRAMLNRSVPRAVPVAGKIATRTTMALGEAIVFRGDAVAVCGAVRDERGRPVAGGDVRLLLLRGEDRRAVALLQTALLDAEGRFCTVVRIPEQQPPGDYEIVAEFGGSTRYGPSVSE
;
A
#
# COMPACT_ATOMS: atom_id res chain seq x y z
N GLY A 1 24.45 -12.15 -0.77
CA GLY A 1 24.13 -12.92 0.44
C GLY A 1 24.22 -14.39 0.11
N PRO A 2 24.50 -15.28 1.08
CA PRO A 2 24.45 -16.71 0.84
C PRO A 2 23.03 -17.09 0.37
N SER A 3 22.93 -17.83 -0.73
CA SER A 3 21.68 -18.42 -1.19
C SER A 3 21.41 -19.67 -0.36
N GLU A 4 20.21 -19.78 0.21
CA GLU A 4 19.78 -20.99 0.91
C GLU A 4 19.01 -21.87 -0.07
N VAL A 5 19.25 -23.18 -0.06
CA VAL A 5 18.58 -24.13 -0.95
C VAL A 5 17.72 -25.05 -0.11
N SER A 6 16.41 -25.06 -0.37
CA SER A 6 15.47 -26.01 0.26
C SER A 6 14.94 -27.01 -0.78
N ARG A 7 14.14 -27.99 -0.35
CA ARG A 7 13.39 -28.88 -1.24
C ARG A 7 11.89 -28.78 -1.00
N THR A 8 11.09 -28.81 -2.06
CA THR A 8 9.63 -28.95 -1.98
C THR A 8 9.23 -30.37 -1.53
N PRO A 9 7.97 -30.61 -1.12
CA PRO A 9 7.48 -31.94 -0.73
C PRO A 9 7.63 -33.01 -1.83
N ASP A 10 7.62 -32.63 -3.11
CA ASP A 10 7.88 -33.46 -4.28
C ASP A 10 9.37 -33.58 -4.65
N GLY A 11 10.26 -33.03 -3.83
CA GLY A 11 11.72 -33.23 -3.91
C GLY A 11 12.48 -32.26 -4.83
N GLN A 12 11.81 -31.27 -5.43
CA GLN A 12 12.43 -30.25 -6.28
C GLN A 12 13.24 -29.26 -5.44
N ALA A 13 14.44 -28.91 -5.90
CA ALA A 13 15.26 -27.90 -5.24
C ALA A 13 14.63 -26.51 -5.42
N VAL A 14 14.73 -25.63 -4.43
CA VAL A 14 14.23 -24.25 -4.46
C VAL A 14 15.33 -23.34 -3.94
N ILE A 15 15.61 -22.25 -4.65
CA ILE A 15 16.65 -21.30 -4.27
C ILE A 15 16.00 -20.11 -3.58
N HIS A 16 16.35 -19.89 -2.32
CA HIS A 16 16.00 -18.70 -1.55
C HIS A 16 17.11 -17.69 -1.68
N ARG A 17 16.81 -16.57 -2.34
CA ARG A 17 17.76 -15.46 -2.43
C ARG A 17 17.38 -14.40 -1.43
N ARG A 18 18.06 -14.42 -0.28
CA ARG A 18 17.98 -13.33 0.68
C ARG A 18 18.80 -12.15 0.17
N LEU A 19 18.15 -11.00 0.06
CA LEU A 19 18.81 -9.77 -0.35
C LEU A 19 19.73 -9.30 0.79
N PRO A 20 20.96 -8.85 0.47
CA PRO A 20 21.88 -8.38 1.49
C PRO A 20 21.28 -7.14 2.19
N GLY A 21 20.70 -7.34 3.37
CA GLY A 21 20.58 -6.28 4.36
C GLY A 21 21.99 -6.05 4.91
N ARG A 22 22.52 -4.84 4.82
CA ARG A 22 23.81 -4.55 5.45
C ARG A 22 23.64 -4.71 6.96
N ASP A 23 24.43 -5.61 7.53
CA ASP A 23 24.58 -5.79 8.97
C ASP A 23 24.92 -4.45 9.64
N GLY A 24 24.25 -4.15 10.77
CA GLY A 24 24.70 -3.11 11.70
C GLY A 24 23.72 -2.00 12.10
N ALA A 25 22.45 -2.01 11.69
CA ALA A 25 21.46 -1.07 12.24
C ALA A 25 20.28 -1.83 12.83
N SER A 26 20.31 -1.98 14.16
CA SER A 26 19.21 -2.48 14.98
C SER A 26 17.93 -1.66 14.72
N GLY A 27 16.96 -2.28 14.04
CA GLY A 27 15.58 -1.77 13.94
C GLY A 27 15.21 -1.16 12.59
N GLN A 28 14.99 -1.99 11.57
CA GLN A 28 14.02 -1.72 10.49
C GLN A 28 13.83 -2.97 9.60
N GLY A 29 12.57 -3.44 9.50
CA GLY A 29 12.00 -4.56 8.71
C GLY A 29 12.91 -5.45 7.87
N ARG A 30 12.82 -6.78 8.06
CA ARG A 30 13.50 -7.80 7.25
C ARG A 30 13.32 -7.52 5.74
N ALA A 31 14.43 -7.59 5.00
CA ALA A 31 14.41 -7.50 3.53
C ALA A 31 13.56 -8.64 2.95
N PRO A 32 12.83 -8.42 1.84
CA PRO A 32 12.05 -9.48 1.23
C PRO A 32 12.96 -10.62 0.75
N ILE A 33 12.41 -11.82 0.76
CA ILE A 33 13.06 -13.03 0.25
C ILE A 33 12.39 -13.39 -1.06
N PHE A 34 13.19 -13.59 -2.10
CA PHE A 34 12.69 -14.06 -3.39
C PHE A 34 13.00 -15.56 -3.52
N VAL A 35 11.97 -16.32 -3.89
CA VAL A 35 12.02 -17.77 -4.02
C VAL A 35 12.03 -18.12 -5.51
N TYR A 36 12.99 -18.93 -5.94
CA TYR A 36 13.15 -19.33 -7.34
C TYR A 36 13.08 -20.84 -7.52
N ASP A 37 12.47 -21.25 -8.63
CA ASP A 37 12.56 -22.62 -9.13
C ASP A 37 13.81 -22.73 -10.04
N PRO A 38 14.84 -23.48 -9.63
CA PRO A 38 16.06 -23.69 -10.41
C PRO A 38 15.85 -24.56 -11.65
N VAL A 39 14.76 -25.33 -11.74
CA VAL A 39 14.46 -26.22 -12.87
C VAL A 39 13.82 -25.43 -14.01
N ARG A 40 12.91 -24.49 -13.70
CA ARG A 40 12.23 -23.66 -14.71
C ARG A 40 13.10 -22.56 -15.32
N GLY A 41 14.27 -22.25 -14.74
CA GLY A 41 15.30 -21.40 -15.37
C GLY A 41 14.92 -19.94 -15.64
N GLY A 42 13.82 -19.43 -15.06
CA GLY A 42 13.30 -18.08 -15.33
C GLY A 42 13.91 -16.96 -14.49
N GLY A 43 13.90 -15.74 -15.01
CA GLY A 43 14.35 -14.53 -14.32
C GLY A 43 13.39 -13.99 -13.25
N LEU A 44 12.11 -14.43 -13.27
CA LEU A 44 11.11 -14.07 -12.26
C LEU A 44 11.11 -15.04 -11.07
N PRO A 45 10.91 -14.54 -9.83
CA PRO A 45 10.69 -15.41 -8.69
C PRO A 45 9.33 -16.12 -8.77
N GLN A 46 9.20 -17.27 -8.11
CA GLN A 46 7.93 -17.97 -7.93
C GLN A 46 7.13 -17.40 -6.75
N GLU A 47 7.82 -16.88 -5.73
CA GLU A 47 7.21 -16.23 -4.58
C GLU A 47 8.07 -15.08 -4.06
N MET A 48 7.41 -14.14 -3.39
CA MET A 48 8.04 -13.05 -2.64
C MET A 48 7.57 -13.11 -1.19
N HIS A 49 8.49 -13.32 -0.25
CA HIS A 49 8.18 -13.30 1.18
C HIS A 49 8.49 -11.92 1.75
N ARG A 50 7.50 -11.27 2.36
CA ARG A 50 7.58 -9.90 2.83
C ARG A 50 6.69 -9.68 4.04
N ASP A 51 7.21 -9.00 5.07
CA ASP A 51 6.44 -8.58 6.25
C ASP A 51 5.64 -9.75 6.90
N GLY A 52 6.20 -10.97 6.86
CA GLY A 52 5.57 -12.19 7.39
C GLY A 52 4.53 -12.84 6.47
N GLN A 53 4.40 -12.37 5.23
CA GLN A 53 3.48 -12.89 4.23
C GLN A 53 4.23 -13.52 3.06
N THR A 54 3.65 -14.56 2.49
CA THR A 54 4.09 -15.18 1.23
C THR A 54 3.18 -14.69 0.12
N LEU A 55 3.77 -14.03 -0.87
CA LEU A 55 3.05 -13.49 -2.02
C LEU A 55 3.44 -14.32 -3.25
N PRO A 56 2.57 -15.24 -3.70
CA PRO A 56 2.86 -16.07 -4.86
C PRO A 56 2.96 -15.21 -6.11
N ARG A 57 3.72 -15.68 -7.09
CA ARG A 57 3.77 -15.09 -8.42
C ARG A 57 2.35 -15.09 -9.02
N PRO A 58 1.90 -13.96 -9.61
CA PRO A 58 0.65 -13.92 -10.36
C PRO A 58 0.66 -14.93 -11.52
N GLN A 59 -0.42 -15.70 -11.64
CA GLN A 59 -0.61 -16.64 -12.75
C GLN A 59 -0.98 -15.90 -14.03
N ALA A 60 -0.58 -16.48 -15.18
CA ALA A 60 -0.95 -15.98 -16.50
C ALA A 60 -2.27 -16.61 -16.97
N GLU A 61 -3.34 -16.37 -16.20
CA GLU A 61 -4.70 -16.76 -16.60
C GLU A 61 -5.26 -15.77 -17.65
N PRO A 62 -6.14 -16.20 -18.58
CA PRO A 62 -6.80 -15.32 -19.55
C PRO A 62 -7.51 -14.13 -18.87
N PRO A 63 -7.69 -12.99 -19.58
CA PRO A 63 -8.35 -11.85 -18.97
C PRO A 63 -9.78 -12.23 -18.62
N THR A 64 -10.18 -11.97 -17.38
CA THR A 64 -11.60 -12.02 -17.02
C THR A 64 -12.33 -10.82 -17.62
N GLU A 65 -13.63 -10.98 -17.85
CA GLU A 65 -14.48 -9.88 -18.32
C GLU A 65 -14.37 -8.68 -17.37
N GLY A 66 -14.06 -7.50 -17.93
CA GLY A 66 -13.85 -6.28 -17.16
C GLY A 66 -12.44 -6.07 -16.57
N GLU A 67 -11.48 -7.00 -16.76
CA GLU A 67 -10.07 -6.76 -16.40
C GLU A 67 -9.47 -5.64 -17.28
N ALA A 68 -8.67 -4.76 -16.70
CA ALA A 68 -8.01 -3.68 -17.44
C ALA A 68 -6.96 -4.19 -18.44
N VAL A 69 -7.07 -3.69 -19.67
CA VAL A 69 -6.11 -3.85 -20.76
C VAL A 69 -5.49 -2.48 -21.07
N TYR A 70 -4.17 -2.41 -21.03
CA TYR A 70 -3.39 -1.20 -21.31
C TYR A 70 -3.00 -1.19 -22.79
N ALA A 71 -3.27 -0.09 -23.48
CA ALA A 71 -3.00 0.10 -24.90
C ALA A 71 -2.40 1.50 -25.15
N PRO A 72 -1.86 1.80 -26.35
CA PRO A 72 -1.31 3.12 -26.65
C PRO A 72 -2.33 4.27 -26.44
N GLY A 73 -3.62 3.99 -26.65
CA GLY A 73 -4.71 4.94 -26.45
C GLY A 73 -5.21 5.08 -25.00
N GLY A 74 -4.63 4.37 -24.04
CA GLY A 74 -5.04 4.41 -22.63
C GLY A 74 -5.42 3.04 -22.09
N VAL A 75 -6.37 3.01 -21.16
CA VAL A 75 -6.82 1.77 -20.48
C VAL A 75 -8.28 1.49 -20.84
N ALA A 76 -8.57 0.27 -21.26
CA ALA A 76 -9.91 -0.21 -21.62
C ALA A 76 -10.17 -1.58 -20.96
N PRO A 77 -11.43 -1.95 -20.65
CA PRO A 77 -11.77 -3.26 -20.15
C PRO A 77 -11.58 -4.30 -21.24
N ALA A 78 -11.23 -5.52 -20.85
CA ALA A 78 -11.20 -6.65 -21.76
C ALA A 78 -12.61 -6.89 -22.33
N ALA A 79 -12.75 -6.80 -23.66
CA ALA A 79 -13.99 -7.14 -24.35
C ALA A 79 -14.28 -8.65 -24.23
N PRO A 80 -15.56 -9.07 -24.03
CA PRO A 80 -15.93 -10.46 -24.14
C PRO A 80 -15.74 -10.93 -25.59
N ARG A 81 -14.80 -11.84 -25.84
CA ARG A 81 -14.76 -12.57 -27.11
C ARG A 81 -15.67 -13.78 -26.97
N GLY A 82 -16.84 -13.73 -27.62
CA GLY A 82 -17.68 -14.91 -27.82
C GLY A 82 -16.92 -15.97 -28.62
N PHE A 83 -16.95 -17.21 -28.15
CA PHE A 83 -16.48 -18.36 -28.92
C PHE A 83 -17.45 -18.63 -30.07
N GLY A 84 -16.95 -18.59 -31.31
CA GLY A 84 -17.63 -19.17 -32.48
C GLY A 84 -17.80 -18.20 -33.64
N GLY A 85 -17.07 -18.45 -34.72
CA GLY A 85 -17.30 -17.82 -36.02
C GLY A 85 -16.01 -17.71 -36.82
N ASP A 86 -15.64 -18.78 -37.51
CA ASP A 86 -14.67 -18.73 -38.60
C ASP A 86 -15.14 -17.69 -39.62
N GLY A 87 -14.32 -16.66 -39.83
CA GLY A 87 -14.54 -15.61 -40.81
C GLY A 87 -13.19 -15.19 -41.36
N GLU A 88 -12.96 -15.55 -42.61
CA GLU A 88 -11.72 -15.37 -43.37
C GLU A 88 -11.11 -13.97 -43.24
N ALA A 89 -9.78 -13.95 -43.25
CA ALA A 89 -9.00 -12.75 -43.47
C ALA A 89 -9.31 -12.17 -44.86
N GLY A 90 -9.94 -11.00 -44.91
CA GLY A 90 -9.93 -10.13 -46.08
C GLY A 90 -8.79 -9.12 -45.95
N PRO A 91 -7.89 -8.98 -46.95
CA PRO A 91 -6.94 -7.89 -47.00
C PRO A 91 -7.66 -6.68 -47.59
N ASP A 92 -7.82 -5.60 -46.82
CA ASP A 92 -7.84 -4.20 -47.28
C ASP A 92 -8.41 -3.29 -46.18
N GLY A 93 -7.77 -2.12 -46.03
CA GLY A 93 -8.37 -0.99 -45.32
C GLY A 93 -7.75 -0.63 -43.98
N ALA A 94 -6.54 -0.07 -44.02
CA ALA A 94 -6.14 0.93 -43.06
C ALA A 94 -7.16 2.09 -43.11
N SER A 95 -8.16 2.07 -42.24
CA SER A 95 -8.98 3.23 -41.93
C SER A 95 -8.62 3.66 -40.53
N ALA A 96 -8.13 4.90 -40.44
CA ALA A 96 -7.86 5.58 -39.19
C ALA A 96 -9.04 5.40 -38.24
N LEU A 97 -8.78 4.85 -37.05
CA LEU A 97 -9.70 4.96 -35.93
C LEU A 97 -9.82 6.44 -35.62
N GLU A 98 -10.92 7.05 -36.05
CA GLU A 98 -11.38 8.30 -35.48
C GLU A 98 -11.46 8.13 -33.95
N PRO A 99 -11.05 9.14 -33.15
CA PRO A 99 -11.10 9.04 -31.71
C PRO A 99 -12.56 8.87 -31.30
N ALA A 100 -12.87 7.77 -30.62
CA ALA A 100 -14.21 7.54 -30.08
C ALA A 100 -14.55 8.68 -29.10
N GLU A 101 -15.40 9.61 -29.53
CA GLU A 101 -16.10 10.56 -28.68
C GLU A 101 -17.19 9.80 -27.91
N GLY A 102 -16.81 9.18 -26.81
CA GLY A 102 -17.70 8.56 -25.84
C GLY A 102 -16.98 8.39 -24.51
N PRO A 103 -17.67 8.46 -23.35
CA PRO A 103 -17.02 8.22 -22.07
C PRO A 103 -16.42 6.81 -22.11
N GLY A 104 -15.10 6.72 -21.94
CA GLY A 104 -14.45 5.44 -21.77
C GLY A 104 -15.13 4.66 -20.64
N PRO A 105 -15.19 3.33 -20.71
CA PRO A 105 -15.91 2.46 -19.75
C PRO A 105 -15.37 2.50 -18.30
N PHE A 106 -14.39 3.35 -18.01
CA PHE A 106 -13.89 3.66 -16.67
C PHE A 106 -14.10 5.15 -16.39
N GLY A 107 -15.35 5.55 -16.17
CA GLY A 107 -15.73 6.94 -15.93
C GLY A 107 -16.74 7.06 -14.81
N ALA A 108 -16.68 8.18 -14.09
CA ALA A 108 -17.74 8.57 -13.18
C ALA A 108 -19.01 8.87 -14.00
N GLU A 109 -20.16 8.34 -13.59
CA GLU A 109 -21.43 8.81 -14.15
C GLU A 109 -21.63 10.29 -13.75
N PRO A 110 -21.92 11.20 -14.70
CA PRO A 110 -22.14 12.61 -14.39
C PRO A 110 -23.38 12.78 -13.50
N GLY A 111 -23.23 13.58 -12.44
CA GLY A 111 -24.35 14.01 -11.61
C GLY A 111 -25.31 14.93 -12.40
N PRO A 112 -26.60 15.01 -12.00
CA PRO A 112 -27.58 15.85 -12.68
C PRO A 112 -27.31 17.33 -12.39
N GLY A 113 -26.80 18.10 -13.37
CA GLY A 113 -26.75 19.57 -13.24
C GLY A 113 -25.70 20.38 -14.01
N ALA A 114 -24.77 19.77 -14.76
CA ALA A 114 -23.73 20.53 -15.47
C ALA A 114 -24.21 21.06 -16.83
N GLU A 115 -24.62 22.33 -16.92
CA GLU A 115 -24.81 23.02 -18.21
C GLU A 115 -23.46 23.46 -18.81
N GLY A 116 -23.14 22.97 -20.01
CA GLY A 116 -21.92 23.25 -20.78
C GLY A 116 -21.30 21.95 -21.33
N PRO A 117 -20.55 21.99 -22.46
CA PRO A 117 -19.86 20.79 -22.93
C PRO A 117 -18.88 20.33 -21.83
N PRO A 118 -18.95 19.06 -21.38
CA PRO A 118 -18.14 18.61 -20.26
C PRO A 118 -16.66 18.73 -20.62
N VAL A 119 -15.89 19.43 -19.78
CA VAL A 119 -14.42 19.32 -19.84
C VAL A 119 -14.11 17.84 -19.57
N PRO A 120 -13.44 17.13 -20.50
CA PRO A 120 -13.22 15.70 -20.35
C PRO A 120 -12.38 15.48 -19.10
N ASP A 121 -12.90 14.63 -18.21
CA ASP A 121 -12.21 14.24 -16.98
C ASP A 121 -10.86 13.63 -17.36
N PRO A 122 -9.73 14.16 -16.83
CA PRO A 122 -8.40 13.68 -17.20
C PRO A 122 -8.20 12.18 -16.92
N ARG A 123 -8.99 11.58 -16.01
CA ARG A 123 -8.95 10.15 -15.72
C ARG A 123 -9.40 9.29 -16.90
N LEU A 124 -10.25 9.83 -17.77
CA LEU A 124 -10.72 9.17 -18.98
C LEU A 124 -9.58 9.09 -20.00
N GLY A 125 -9.08 7.87 -20.27
CA GLY A 125 -8.08 7.62 -21.32
C GLY A 125 -6.62 7.90 -20.94
N LEU A 126 -6.31 8.26 -19.69
CA LEU A 126 -4.93 8.55 -19.23
C LEU A 126 -4.20 9.64 -20.04
N GLY A 127 -4.91 10.67 -20.46
CA GLY A 127 -4.37 11.74 -21.30
C GLY A 127 -3.29 12.61 -20.63
N ASP A 128 -2.65 13.46 -21.45
CA ASP A 128 -1.50 14.28 -21.03
C ASP A 128 -1.89 15.68 -20.57
N VAL A 129 -3.18 15.88 -20.32
CA VAL A 129 -3.78 17.19 -20.12
C VAL A 129 -4.82 17.10 -19.02
N ALA A 130 -4.75 17.99 -18.04
CA ALA A 130 -5.84 18.25 -17.10
C ALA A 130 -6.17 19.74 -17.08
N ARG A 131 -7.46 20.05 -17.16
CA ARG A 131 -8.00 21.42 -17.13
C ARG A 131 -8.90 21.59 -15.90
N PRO A 132 -9.03 22.82 -15.39
CA PRO A 132 -9.97 23.08 -14.32
C PRO A 132 -11.41 22.96 -14.84
N ASP A 133 -12.29 22.46 -13.99
CA ASP A 133 -13.74 22.46 -14.20
C ASP A 133 -14.45 22.90 -12.92
N LEU A 134 -15.75 23.17 -13.02
CA LEU A 134 -16.60 23.61 -11.90
C LEU A 134 -17.57 22.51 -11.43
N ALA A 135 -17.43 21.26 -11.89
CA ALA A 135 -18.30 20.16 -11.44
C ALA A 135 -17.80 19.63 -10.08
N THR A 136 -17.95 20.45 -9.03
CA THR A 136 -17.40 20.21 -7.69
C THR A 136 -18.24 19.28 -6.80
N GLU A 137 -19.34 18.77 -7.34
CA GLU A 137 -20.25 17.86 -6.65
C GLU A 137 -19.63 16.48 -6.40
N ARG A 138 -20.33 15.67 -5.60
CA ARG A 138 -19.90 14.31 -5.28
C ARG A 138 -19.98 13.44 -6.54
N GLU A 139 -18.98 12.58 -6.71
CA GLU A 139 -18.98 11.59 -7.80
C GLU A 139 -19.75 10.34 -7.36
N GLY A 140 -20.45 9.69 -8.28
CA GLY A 140 -21.21 8.46 -8.00
C GLY A 140 -20.29 7.25 -7.75
N THR A 141 -20.37 6.28 -8.66
CA THR A 141 -19.50 5.09 -8.60
C THR A 141 -18.21 5.32 -9.39
N LEU A 142 -17.09 4.92 -8.80
CA LEU A 142 -15.78 4.90 -9.42
C LEU A 142 -15.23 3.48 -9.42
N ASP A 143 -14.64 3.08 -10.54
CA ASP A 143 -14.03 1.78 -10.71
C ASP A 143 -12.51 1.88 -10.59
N TYR A 144 -11.89 0.94 -9.89
CA TYR A 144 -10.43 0.86 -9.75
C TYR A 144 -9.93 -0.54 -10.05
N GLN A 145 -8.88 -0.64 -10.86
CA GLN A 145 -8.31 -1.89 -11.35
C GLN A 145 -7.00 -2.17 -10.61
N THR A 146 -6.98 -3.23 -9.79
CA THR A 146 -5.80 -3.57 -9.00
C THR A 146 -4.79 -4.36 -9.83
N VAL A 147 -3.67 -3.73 -10.15
CA VAL A 147 -2.57 -4.37 -10.90
C VAL A 147 -1.38 -4.79 -10.02
N PHE A 148 -1.33 -4.32 -8.76
CA PHE A 148 -0.20 -4.58 -7.86
C PHE A 148 -0.57 -5.51 -6.69
N ASP A 149 0.39 -6.33 -6.26
CA ASP A 149 0.36 -7.09 -5.00
C ASP A 149 1.72 -6.97 -4.25
N PRO A 150 1.79 -6.36 -3.05
CA PRO A 150 0.69 -5.78 -2.29
C PRO A 150 -0.04 -4.65 -3.03
N SER A 151 -1.36 -4.64 -2.91
CA SER A 151 -2.23 -3.64 -3.51
C SER A 151 -1.99 -2.27 -2.88
N VAL A 152 -1.74 -1.27 -3.72
CA VAL A 152 -1.53 0.12 -3.32
C VAL A 152 -2.81 0.96 -3.44
N VAL A 153 -3.99 0.33 -3.48
CA VAL A 153 -5.30 1.00 -3.64
C VAL A 153 -5.41 2.23 -2.73
N PRO A 154 -5.83 3.39 -3.27
CA PRO A 154 -6.22 3.70 -4.64
C PRO A 154 -5.10 4.47 -5.37
N PHE A 155 -3.83 4.19 -5.03
CA PHE A 155 -2.69 5.06 -5.31
C PHE A 155 -1.76 4.53 -6.40
N LYS A 156 -2.20 3.60 -7.26
CA LYS A 156 -1.40 3.28 -8.45
C LYS A 156 -1.25 4.54 -9.30
N ARG A 157 -0.07 4.73 -9.89
CA ARG A 157 0.23 5.84 -10.78
C ARG A 157 0.02 5.36 -12.21
N ASN A 158 -1.07 5.75 -12.84
CA ASN A 158 -1.24 5.53 -14.28
C ASN A 158 -0.64 6.71 -15.05
N ARG A 159 -0.87 7.93 -14.58
CA ARG A 159 -0.37 9.17 -15.20
C ARG A 159 -0.02 10.23 -14.17
N ALA A 160 0.98 11.04 -14.48
CA ALA A 160 1.44 12.17 -13.69
C ALA A 160 1.72 13.37 -14.60
N LEU A 161 1.17 14.53 -14.24
CA LEU A 161 1.37 15.82 -14.90
C LEU A 161 2.20 16.72 -13.97
N ASP A 162 3.29 17.29 -14.49
CA ASP A 162 4.29 18.01 -13.70
C ASP A 162 4.50 19.46 -14.15
N THR A 163 3.77 19.92 -15.18
CA THR A 163 3.94 21.26 -15.76
C THR A 163 2.64 22.05 -15.74
N VAL A 164 2.71 23.31 -15.33
CA VAL A 164 1.61 24.29 -15.47
C VAL A 164 1.90 25.15 -16.71
N THR A 165 1.01 25.11 -17.71
CA THR A 165 1.13 25.90 -18.94
C THR A 165 0.24 27.15 -18.90
N ALA A 166 0.29 27.96 -19.95
CA ALA A 166 -0.63 29.07 -20.12
C ALA A 166 -2.10 28.56 -20.15
N GLY A 167 -3.03 29.34 -19.61
CA GLY A 167 -4.43 28.90 -19.47
C GLY A 167 -4.67 27.91 -18.32
N TYR A 168 -3.76 27.85 -17.34
CA TYR A 168 -3.86 26.99 -16.16
C TYR A 168 -3.99 25.50 -16.49
N THR A 169 -3.48 25.05 -17.63
CA THR A 169 -3.55 23.64 -17.99
C THR A 169 -2.38 22.89 -17.38
N LEU A 170 -2.64 21.72 -16.78
CA LEU A 170 -1.59 20.81 -16.33
C LEU A 170 -1.22 19.86 -17.47
N THR A 171 0.08 19.67 -17.70
CA THR A 171 0.59 18.77 -18.74
C THR A 171 1.82 17.99 -18.28
N VAL A 172 2.21 16.99 -19.07
CA VAL A 172 3.52 16.33 -18.95
C VAL A 172 4.61 17.25 -19.51
N SER A 173 5.72 17.40 -18.79
CA SER A 173 6.87 18.18 -19.24
C SER A 173 7.51 17.52 -20.46
N ARG A 174 7.84 18.33 -21.47
CA ARG A 174 8.64 17.85 -22.60
C ARG A 174 10.05 17.53 -22.13
N GLY A 175 10.56 16.37 -22.51
CA GLY A 175 11.90 15.91 -22.13
C GLY A 175 12.27 14.61 -22.82
N ARG A 176 13.54 14.24 -22.66
CA ARG A 176 14.02 12.93 -23.08
C ARG A 176 13.36 11.84 -22.24
N VAL A 177 12.92 10.78 -22.90
CA VAL A 177 12.49 9.55 -22.26
C VAL A 177 13.73 8.70 -21.98
N GLU A 178 13.85 8.21 -20.76
CA GLU A 178 14.92 7.33 -20.30
C GLU A 178 14.55 5.88 -20.57
N VAL A 179 15.42 5.12 -21.25
CA VAL A 179 15.27 3.67 -21.39
C VAL A 179 15.74 3.00 -20.10
N LEU A 180 14.93 2.11 -19.56
CA LEU A 180 15.16 1.42 -18.30
C LEU A 180 15.53 -0.04 -18.55
N ALA A 181 16.67 -0.45 -18.01
CA ALA A 181 17.04 -1.86 -17.97
C ALA A 181 16.49 -2.51 -16.68
N PRO A 182 15.91 -3.73 -16.75
CA PRO A 182 15.63 -4.51 -15.56
C PRO A 182 16.90 -4.70 -14.72
N THR A 183 16.80 -4.43 -13.43
CA THR A 183 17.96 -4.40 -12.52
C THR A 183 18.27 -5.74 -11.86
N GLY A 184 17.47 -6.77 -12.18
CA GLY A 184 17.43 -8.01 -11.43
C GLY A 184 16.70 -7.84 -10.10
N ASN A 185 16.30 -8.95 -9.48
CA ASN A 185 15.62 -8.96 -8.19
C ASN A 185 16.57 -8.67 -7.02
N THR A 186 17.18 -7.49 -7.06
CA THR A 186 17.97 -6.90 -5.99
C THR A 186 17.26 -5.64 -5.51
N LEU A 187 17.07 -5.53 -4.19
CA LEU A 187 16.35 -4.41 -3.59
C LEU A 187 17.32 -3.54 -2.81
N ALA A 188 17.38 -2.25 -3.14
CA ALA A 188 18.19 -1.32 -2.38
C ALA A 188 17.60 -1.07 -0.98
N VAL A 189 18.45 -0.66 -0.04
CA VAL A 189 18.03 -0.31 1.32
C VAL A 189 16.96 0.78 1.29
N GLY A 190 15.94 0.64 2.13
CA GLY A 190 14.86 1.61 2.22
C GLY A 190 13.89 1.55 1.04
N ARG A 191 13.85 0.42 0.30
CA ARG A 191 12.86 0.15 -0.75
C ARG A 191 12.00 -1.06 -0.40
N GLU A 192 10.85 -1.16 -1.02
CA GLU A 192 9.87 -2.25 -0.88
C GLU A 192 9.50 -2.77 -2.27
N ALA A 193 9.29 -4.07 -2.40
CA ALA A 193 8.96 -4.73 -3.67
C ALA A 193 7.46 -5.03 -3.79
N PHE A 194 6.99 -5.07 -5.04
CA PHE A 194 5.61 -5.25 -5.47
C PHE A 194 5.57 -6.09 -6.74
N TRP A 195 4.70 -7.09 -6.77
CA TRP A 195 4.27 -7.74 -8.00
C TRP A 195 3.39 -6.79 -8.80
N GLY A 196 3.59 -6.73 -10.10
CA GLY A 196 2.70 -6.13 -11.09
C GLY A 196 2.21 -7.19 -12.06
N SER A 197 0.93 -7.13 -12.40
CA SER A 197 0.32 -8.07 -13.36
C SER A 197 -0.81 -7.36 -14.11
N LEU A 198 -0.71 -7.31 -15.44
CA LEU A 198 -1.68 -6.62 -16.29
C LEU A 198 -1.65 -7.14 -17.73
N TRP A 199 -2.71 -6.84 -18.47
CA TRP A 199 -2.79 -7.07 -19.91
C TRP A 199 -2.30 -5.86 -20.68
N VAL A 200 -1.53 -6.11 -21.72
CA VAL A 200 -1.06 -5.11 -22.69
C VAL A 200 -1.58 -5.49 -24.07
N ASP A 201 -2.33 -4.59 -24.69
CA ASP A 201 -2.58 -4.62 -26.13
C ASP A 201 -1.48 -3.79 -26.80
N GLY A 202 -0.46 -4.50 -27.25
CA GLY A 202 0.73 -3.95 -27.86
C GLY A 202 0.55 -3.71 -29.35
N GLU A 203 1.06 -2.57 -29.81
CA GLU A 203 1.42 -2.36 -31.21
C GLU A 203 2.94 -2.24 -31.28
N ALA A 204 3.57 -3.00 -32.19
CA ALA A 204 5.02 -3.04 -32.32
C ALA A 204 5.61 -1.61 -32.43
N GLY A 205 6.57 -1.30 -31.55
CA GLY A 205 7.24 0.00 -31.53
C GLY A 205 6.41 1.18 -30.98
N ARG A 206 5.16 0.97 -30.55
CA ARG A 206 4.36 2.00 -29.88
C ARG A 206 4.37 1.85 -28.37
N ARG A 207 4.52 2.99 -27.69
CA ARG A 207 4.48 3.06 -26.22
C ARG A 207 3.08 2.77 -25.70
N VAL A 208 3.02 1.89 -24.73
CA VAL A 208 1.85 1.66 -23.89
C VAL A 208 2.13 2.21 -22.49
N PRO A 209 1.23 3.01 -21.90
CA PRO A 209 1.37 3.45 -20.51
C PRO A 209 1.49 2.24 -19.56
N LEU A 210 2.49 2.26 -18.69
CA LEU A 210 2.69 1.24 -17.67
C LEU A 210 2.42 1.83 -16.29
N PRO A 211 1.49 1.27 -15.49
CA PRO A 211 1.24 1.74 -14.15
C PRO A 211 2.47 1.52 -13.27
N SER A 212 2.68 2.41 -12.29
CA SER A 212 3.80 2.33 -11.36
C SER A 212 3.37 2.58 -9.91
N VAL A 213 4.17 2.12 -8.96
CA VAL A 213 3.95 2.38 -7.53
C VAL A 213 4.50 3.77 -7.14
N SER A 214 5.65 4.16 -7.67
CA SER A 214 6.33 5.43 -7.38
C SER A 214 7.02 6.00 -8.63
N PRO A 215 7.34 7.30 -8.68
CA PRO A 215 8.07 7.87 -9.83
C PRO A 215 9.50 7.33 -9.93
N ASP A 216 10.09 6.93 -8.82
CA ASP A 216 11.47 6.45 -8.73
C ASP A 216 11.55 4.92 -8.64
N SER A 217 10.49 4.21 -9.07
CA SER A 217 10.44 2.75 -9.13
C SER A 217 11.47 2.17 -10.10
N HIS A 218 11.99 0.99 -9.79
CA HIS A 218 12.81 0.22 -10.71
C HIS A 218 12.05 -1.03 -11.14
N ILE A 219 12.12 -1.36 -12.43
CA ILE A 219 11.74 -2.70 -12.89
C ILE A 219 12.87 -3.65 -12.47
N LEU A 220 12.54 -4.64 -11.66
CA LEU A 220 13.51 -5.62 -11.17
C LEU A 220 13.63 -6.79 -12.13
N SER A 221 12.48 -7.37 -12.51
CA SER A 221 12.39 -8.44 -13.49
C SER A 221 11.00 -8.45 -14.12
N TYR A 222 10.84 -9.08 -15.28
CA TYR A 222 9.55 -9.25 -15.93
C TYR A 222 9.49 -10.55 -16.73
N GLU A 223 8.29 -10.91 -17.15
CA GLU A 223 7.99 -11.94 -18.14
C GLU A 223 6.75 -11.49 -18.92
N ALA A 224 6.76 -11.75 -20.22
CA ALA A 224 5.64 -11.53 -21.12
C ALA A 224 5.14 -12.89 -21.62
N VAL A 225 3.81 -13.03 -21.73
CA VAL A 225 3.17 -14.20 -22.34
C VAL A 225 2.20 -13.72 -23.42
N PRO A 226 2.42 -14.01 -24.72
CA PRO A 226 3.55 -14.75 -25.28
C PRO A 226 4.90 -14.06 -25.06
N ASP A 227 6.00 -14.81 -25.17
CA ASP A 227 7.35 -14.30 -24.96
C ASP A 227 7.72 -13.29 -26.06
N VAL A 228 7.66 -12.01 -25.69
CA VAL A 228 7.92 -10.87 -26.55
C VAL A 228 8.88 -9.96 -25.80
N ALA A 229 9.94 -9.52 -26.49
CA ALA A 229 10.87 -8.56 -25.94
C ALA A 229 10.19 -7.20 -25.73
N LEU A 230 10.49 -6.58 -24.57
CA LEU A 230 9.87 -5.33 -24.13
C LEU A 230 10.95 -4.30 -23.83
N THR A 231 10.76 -3.08 -24.34
CA THR A 231 11.54 -1.92 -23.92
C THR A 231 10.78 -1.14 -22.86
N PHE A 232 11.39 -0.93 -21.69
CA PHE A 232 10.83 -0.09 -20.63
C PHE A 232 11.38 1.32 -20.72
N GLU A 233 10.50 2.29 -20.48
CA GLU A 233 10.82 3.69 -20.65
C GLU A 233 10.21 4.53 -19.52
N ARG A 234 10.84 5.65 -19.18
CA ARG A 234 10.33 6.60 -18.20
C ARG A 234 10.53 8.04 -18.64
N ASP A 235 9.48 8.86 -18.53
CA ASP A 235 9.58 10.29 -18.79
C ASP A 235 9.98 11.11 -17.55
N ARG A 236 10.10 12.42 -17.71
CA ARG A 236 10.50 13.35 -16.64
C ARG A 236 9.46 13.50 -15.53
N ALA A 237 8.18 13.27 -15.81
CA ALA A 237 7.14 13.22 -14.78
C ALA A 237 7.14 11.87 -14.03
N GLY A 238 8.03 10.95 -14.42
CA GLY A 238 8.11 9.62 -13.86
C GLY A 238 6.99 8.71 -14.35
N ASN A 239 6.35 9.00 -15.49
CA ASN A 239 5.42 8.04 -16.10
C ASN A 239 6.24 6.93 -16.77
N TYR A 240 5.77 5.69 -16.61
CA TYR A 240 6.41 4.53 -17.18
C TYR A 240 5.68 4.12 -18.45
N TYR A 241 6.44 3.57 -19.39
CA TYR A 241 5.93 3.02 -20.63
C TYR A 241 6.58 1.68 -20.87
N VAL A 242 5.86 0.84 -21.60
CA VAL A 242 6.35 -0.41 -22.16
C VAL A 242 6.10 -0.39 -23.66
N THR A 243 7.13 -0.75 -24.43
CA THR A 243 7.06 -0.82 -25.89
C THR A 243 7.39 -2.25 -26.32
N PRO A 244 6.41 -3.01 -26.83
CA PRO A 244 6.65 -4.36 -27.30
C PRO A 244 7.28 -4.37 -28.70
N GLU A 245 8.12 -5.37 -28.96
CA GLU A 245 8.71 -5.58 -30.29
C GLU A 245 7.73 -6.22 -31.29
N ALA A 246 6.70 -6.89 -30.79
CA ALA A 246 5.65 -7.51 -31.60
C ALA A 246 4.26 -6.97 -31.22
N SER A 247 3.39 -6.83 -32.21
CA SER A 247 1.98 -6.48 -32.00
C SER A 247 1.19 -7.67 -31.46
N GLY A 248 0.22 -7.40 -30.61
CA GLY A 248 -0.67 -8.42 -30.05
C GLY A 248 -0.97 -8.19 -28.58
N ARG A 249 -1.88 -9.00 -28.06
CA ARG A 249 -2.21 -9.02 -26.64
C ARG A 249 -1.19 -9.89 -25.90
N LEU A 250 -0.61 -9.35 -24.83
CA LEU A 250 0.28 -10.08 -23.93
C LEU A 250 -0.08 -9.87 -22.46
N ARG A 251 0.15 -10.89 -21.65
CA ARG A 251 0.16 -10.78 -20.19
C ARG A 251 1.55 -10.36 -19.76
N LEU A 252 1.65 -9.23 -19.05
CA LEU A 252 2.90 -8.75 -18.47
C LEU A 252 2.87 -9.00 -16.96
N VAL A 253 3.76 -9.86 -16.48
CA VAL A 253 4.03 -10.06 -15.05
C VAL A 253 5.41 -9.49 -14.74
N PHE A 254 5.51 -8.65 -13.73
CA PHE A 254 6.77 -8.00 -13.39
C PHE A 254 6.91 -7.75 -11.90
N VAL A 255 8.14 -7.55 -11.45
CA VAL A 255 8.45 -7.08 -10.10
C VAL A 255 8.98 -5.67 -10.23
N MET A 256 8.40 -4.74 -9.46
CA MET A 256 8.96 -3.41 -9.29
C MET A 256 9.12 -3.07 -7.83
N ASP A 257 10.00 -2.11 -7.54
CA ASP A 257 10.17 -1.59 -6.20
C ASP A 257 9.68 -0.15 -6.05
N ALA A 258 9.63 0.34 -4.82
CA ALA A 258 9.37 1.74 -4.50
C ALA A 258 10.16 2.17 -3.25
N PRO A 259 10.63 3.43 -3.17
CA PRO A 259 11.20 3.97 -1.94
C PRO A 259 10.19 3.94 -0.78
N THR A 260 10.57 3.45 0.38
CA THR A 260 9.73 3.50 1.60
C THR A 260 9.33 4.93 1.98
N GLY A 261 10.23 5.88 1.75
CA GLY A 261 10.01 7.32 1.97
C GLY A 261 8.93 7.92 1.09
N TYR A 262 8.57 7.28 -0.04
CA TYR A 262 7.49 7.72 -0.92
C TYR A 262 6.13 7.60 -0.24
N PHE A 263 5.92 6.60 0.61
CA PHE A 263 4.64 6.39 1.29
C PHE A 263 4.48 7.21 2.56
N GLY A 264 5.60 7.64 3.15
CA GLY A 264 5.61 8.44 4.37
C GLY A 264 7.04 8.73 4.82
N ARG A 265 7.30 9.98 5.19
CA ARG A 265 8.61 10.42 5.69
C ARG A 265 8.49 11.65 6.58
N PRO A 266 9.36 11.81 7.59
CA PRO A 266 9.50 13.09 8.29
C PRO A 266 9.88 14.20 7.30
N ILE A 267 9.35 15.40 7.53
CA ILE A 267 9.72 16.60 6.78
C ILE A 267 10.70 17.42 7.65
N PRO A 268 11.99 17.52 7.29
CA PRO A 268 12.96 18.22 8.10
C PRO A 268 12.59 19.71 8.29
N ALA A 269 12.69 20.20 9.53
CA ALA A 269 12.18 21.52 9.92
C ALA A 269 12.91 22.70 9.27
N ARG A 270 14.21 22.53 8.93
CA ARG A 270 15.08 23.62 8.46
C ARG A 270 15.10 23.79 6.94
N LEU A 271 14.42 22.94 6.17
CA LEU A 271 14.41 23.03 4.71
C LEU A 271 13.80 24.36 4.23
N ARG A 272 14.26 24.81 3.07
CA ARG A 272 13.80 25.98 2.33
C ARG A 272 13.49 25.59 0.89
N VAL A 273 12.67 26.41 0.21
CA VAL A 273 12.41 26.25 -1.23
C VAL A 273 13.71 26.33 -2.05
N SER A 274 14.71 27.07 -1.58
CA SER A 274 16.04 27.14 -2.22
C SER A 274 16.76 25.79 -2.26
N ASP A 275 16.44 24.85 -1.37
CA ASP A 275 17.07 23.53 -1.30
C ASP A 275 16.55 22.59 -2.38
N VAL A 276 15.47 22.97 -3.10
CA VAL A 276 14.98 22.24 -4.26
C VAL A 276 16.02 22.30 -5.39
N PRO A 277 16.44 21.14 -5.94
CA PRO A 277 17.37 21.07 -7.06
C PRO A 277 16.90 21.91 -8.24
N ARG A 278 17.82 22.63 -8.89
CA ARG A 278 17.51 23.63 -9.92
C ARG A 278 16.71 23.03 -11.07
N GLU A 279 17.03 21.80 -11.43
CA GLU A 279 16.41 20.98 -12.47
C GLU A 279 14.97 20.56 -12.13
N LEU A 280 14.60 20.49 -10.84
CA LEU A 280 13.23 20.16 -10.42
C LEU A 280 12.39 21.40 -10.14
N ARG A 281 12.98 22.60 -10.10
CA ARG A 281 12.25 23.84 -9.81
C ARG A 281 11.17 24.08 -10.89
N PRO A 282 9.90 24.24 -10.48
CA PRO A 282 8.79 24.47 -11.40
C PRO A 282 8.99 25.71 -12.27
N ARG A 283 8.57 25.61 -13.53
CA ARG A 283 8.55 26.72 -14.49
C ARG A 283 7.11 27.15 -14.73
N VAL A 284 6.61 28.02 -13.84
CA VAL A 284 5.24 28.53 -13.92
C VAL A 284 5.20 29.88 -14.67
N PRO A 285 4.28 30.09 -15.62
CA PRO A 285 4.08 31.38 -16.28
C PRO A 285 3.96 32.53 -15.27
N PRO A 286 4.58 33.71 -15.50
CA PRO A 286 4.64 34.78 -14.49
C PRO A 286 3.28 35.24 -13.96
N ALA A 287 2.25 35.30 -14.81
CA ALA A 287 0.90 35.68 -14.39
C ALA A 287 0.30 34.66 -13.41
N ILE A 288 0.37 33.37 -13.75
CA ILE A 288 -0.12 32.27 -12.92
C ILE A 288 0.68 32.21 -11.61
N ARG A 289 2.00 32.39 -11.67
CA ARG A 289 2.84 32.43 -10.45
C ARG A 289 2.40 33.55 -9.50
N ARG A 290 2.15 34.75 -10.01
CA ARG A 290 1.69 35.88 -9.18
C ARG A 290 0.34 35.60 -8.53
N GLU A 291 -0.59 34.99 -9.28
CA GLU A 291 -1.90 34.63 -8.73
C GLU A 291 -1.79 33.50 -7.70
N GLY A 292 -1.01 32.45 -7.98
CA GLY A 292 -0.79 31.37 -7.02
C GLY A 292 -0.08 31.82 -5.74
N GLU A 293 0.85 32.77 -5.85
CA GLU A 293 1.44 33.45 -4.69
C GLU A 293 0.42 34.32 -3.95
N ALA A 294 -0.56 34.93 -4.64
CA ALA A 294 -1.64 35.68 -4.01
C ALA A 294 -2.61 34.76 -3.27
N VAL A 295 -3.01 33.64 -3.88
CA VAL A 295 -3.79 32.58 -3.22
C VAL A 295 -3.05 32.10 -1.98
N ALA A 296 -1.77 31.74 -2.10
CA ALA A 296 -0.95 31.28 -0.99
C ALA A 296 -0.91 32.29 0.18
N ARG A 297 -0.82 33.60 -0.11
CA ARG A 297 -0.87 34.64 0.94
C ARG A 297 -2.20 34.66 1.68
N THR A 298 -3.33 34.45 1.00
CA THR A 298 -4.64 34.30 1.64
C THR A 298 -4.67 33.09 2.58
N LEU A 299 -3.92 32.03 2.27
CA LEU A 299 -3.77 30.85 3.13
C LEU A 299 -2.77 31.07 4.29
N GLY A 300 -2.19 32.27 4.40
CA GLY A 300 -1.14 32.58 5.38
C GLY A 300 0.23 32.00 5.03
N LEU A 301 0.49 31.69 3.75
CA LEU A 301 1.72 31.05 3.29
C LEU A 301 2.56 32.00 2.41
N ARG A 302 3.87 31.96 2.58
CA ARG A 302 4.84 32.71 1.78
C ARG A 302 5.98 31.81 1.33
N ARG A 303 6.56 32.13 0.17
CA ARG A 303 7.74 31.42 -0.37
C ARG A 303 8.96 31.47 0.57
N SER A 304 9.05 32.49 1.40
CA SER A 304 10.12 32.67 2.41
C SER A 304 9.97 31.75 3.62
N ASP A 305 8.80 31.15 3.82
CA ASP A 305 8.56 30.29 4.97
C ASP A 305 9.39 29.00 4.88
N PRO A 306 9.63 28.30 6.02
CA PRO A 306 10.25 26.99 5.98
C PRO A 306 9.46 26.04 5.06
N TYR A 307 10.17 25.25 4.25
CA TYR A 307 9.58 24.36 3.25
C TYR A 307 8.51 23.45 3.86
N GLY A 308 8.80 22.87 5.03
CA GLY A 308 7.85 22.01 5.74
C GLY A 308 6.61 22.76 6.27
N ALA A 309 6.72 24.05 6.58
CA ALA A 309 5.57 24.87 6.97
C ALA A 309 4.66 25.16 5.77
N ILE A 310 5.25 25.53 4.62
CA ILE A 310 4.51 25.71 3.36
C ILE A 310 3.76 24.42 3.02
N LEU A 311 4.49 23.29 2.98
CA LEU A 311 3.90 22.01 2.60
C LEU A 311 2.78 21.58 3.56
N ARG A 312 2.99 21.66 4.89
CA ARG A 312 1.94 21.36 5.87
C ARG A 312 0.72 22.26 5.71
N GLY A 313 0.92 23.55 5.45
CA GLY A 313 -0.14 24.52 5.22
C GLY A 313 -0.97 24.19 3.98
N LEU A 314 -0.31 23.91 2.85
CA LEU A 314 -0.97 23.50 1.60
C LEU A 314 -1.76 22.20 1.79
N VAL A 315 -1.16 21.18 2.40
CA VAL A 315 -1.83 19.88 2.61
C VAL A 315 -3.04 20.04 3.52
N ARG A 316 -2.90 20.78 4.63
CA ARG A 316 -4.02 21.04 5.54
C ARG A 316 -5.16 21.77 4.83
N TRP A 317 -4.84 22.79 4.04
CA TRP A 317 -5.85 23.53 3.27
C TRP A 317 -6.54 22.63 2.24
N SER A 318 -5.80 21.90 1.41
CA SER A 318 -6.38 21.03 0.38
C SER A 318 -7.17 19.85 0.95
N ARG A 319 -6.82 19.34 2.13
CA ARG A 319 -7.62 18.33 2.85
C ARG A 319 -8.93 18.89 3.42
N GLY A 320 -9.04 20.21 3.55
CA GLY A 320 -10.25 20.89 3.99
C GLY A 320 -11.31 21.07 2.92
N PHE A 321 -11.03 20.67 1.66
CA PHE A 321 -12.04 20.74 0.60
C PHE A 321 -13.25 19.85 0.94
N GLU A 322 -14.42 20.20 0.43
CA GLU A 322 -15.64 19.40 0.53
C GLU A 322 -16.40 19.43 -0.81
N PRO A 323 -17.00 18.31 -1.26
CA PRO A 323 -17.90 18.32 -2.41
C PRO A 323 -19.11 19.23 -2.17
N GLY A 324 -19.65 19.83 -3.22
CA GLY A 324 -20.84 20.67 -3.13
C GLY A 324 -20.99 21.62 -4.31
N GLU A 325 -21.92 22.56 -4.19
CA GLU A 325 -22.19 23.57 -5.22
C GLU A 325 -20.89 24.31 -5.63
N PRO A 326 -20.74 24.59 -6.93
CA PRO A 326 -19.58 25.32 -7.43
C PRO A 326 -19.49 26.69 -6.77
N PRO A 327 -18.27 27.20 -6.56
CA PRO A 327 -18.11 28.60 -6.19
C PRO A 327 -18.71 29.49 -7.29
N ALA A 328 -19.33 30.60 -6.89
CA ALA A 328 -19.73 31.63 -7.84
C ALA A 328 -18.49 32.07 -8.64
N ALA A 329 -18.59 32.01 -9.97
CA ALA A 329 -17.50 32.41 -10.83
C ALA A 329 -17.11 33.87 -10.52
N SER A 330 -15.85 34.08 -10.13
CA SER A 330 -15.33 35.43 -9.92
C SER A 330 -14.85 36.02 -11.24
N VAL A 331 -14.50 37.32 -11.23
CA VAL A 331 -13.77 37.97 -12.34
C VAL A 331 -12.35 37.36 -12.52
N GLY A 332 -11.93 36.46 -11.62
CA GLY A 332 -10.63 35.78 -11.64
C GLY A 332 -10.61 34.51 -12.48
N SER A 333 -9.72 33.58 -12.10
CA SER A 333 -9.57 32.28 -12.75
C SER A 333 -10.32 31.18 -12.01
N VAL A 334 -10.79 30.15 -12.73
CA VAL A 334 -11.39 28.94 -12.12
C VAL A 334 -10.44 28.31 -11.09
N TYR A 335 -9.13 28.32 -11.37
CA TYR A 335 -8.11 27.92 -10.40
C TYR A 335 -8.26 28.64 -9.05
N ARG A 336 -8.37 29.96 -9.07
CA ARG A 336 -8.48 30.78 -7.87
C ARG A 336 -9.79 30.51 -7.13
N ASP A 337 -10.89 30.39 -7.85
CA ASP A 337 -12.20 30.14 -7.28
C ASP A 337 -12.22 28.80 -6.54
N LEU A 338 -11.74 27.73 -7.19
CA LEU A 338 -11.57 26.42 -6.56
C LEU A 338 -10.63 26.46 -5.36
N ALA A 339 -9.46 27.10 -5.52
CA ALA A 339 -8.43 27.12 -4.49
C ALA A 339 -8.88 27.84 -3.22
N LEU A 340 -9.67 28.90 -3.33
CA LEU A 340 -10.12 29.70 -2.18
C LEU A 340 -11.44 29.19 -1.58
N ALA A 341 -12.36 28.66 -2.40
CA ALA A 341 -13.64 28.19 -1.91
C ALA A 341 -13.57 26.85 -1.17
N GLN A 342 -12.50 26.07 -1.36
CA GLN A 342 -12.37 24.71 -0.84
C GLN A 342 -13.56 23.82 -1.25
N ARG A 343 -14.06 23.99 -2.48
CA ARG A 343 -15.13 23.16 -3.06
C ARG A 343 -14.56 22.20 -4.09
N GLY A 344 -14.92 20.93 -3.99
CA GLY A 344 -14.59 19.92 -4.99
C GLY A 344 -14.03 18.60 -4.46
N VAL A 345 -13.99 17.64 -5.38
CA VAL A 345 -13.46 16.28 -5.20
C VAL A 345 -11.96 16.18 -5.50
N CYS A 346 -11.42 14.96 -5.57
CA CYS A 346 -9.99 14.66 -5.70
C CYS A 346 -9.29 15.45 -6.83
N ARG A 347 -9.90 15.54 -8.02
CA ARG A 347 -9.33 16.27 -9.17
C ARG A 347 -9.14 17.76 -8.90
N HIS A 348 -10.12 18.43 -8.30
CA HIS A 348 -10.02 19.86 -7.93
C HIS A 348 -8.97 20.10 -6.85
N ARG A 349 -8.92 19.23 -5.83
CA ARG A 349 -7.94 19.29 -4.74
C ARG A 349 -6.52 19.20 -5.27
N GLY A 350 -6.25 18.17 -6.08
CA GLY A 350 -4.93 17.96 -6.68
C GLY A 350 -4.54 19.12 -7.59
N TYR A 351 -5.48 19.60 -8.39
CA TYR A 351 -5.27 20.69 -9.34
C TYR A 351 -4.89 22.01 -8.63
N ALA A 352 -5.72 22.45 -7.68
CA ALA A 352 -5.48 23.66 -6.91
C ALA A 352 -4.17 23.56 -6.09
N PHE A 353 -3.89 22.39 -5.52
CA PHE A 353 -2.65 22.14 -4.79
C PHE A 353 -1.42 22.30 -5.69
N VAL A 354 -1.39 21.64 -6.85
CA VAL A 354 -0.22 21.61 -7.72
C VAL A 354 0.11 22.99 -8.24
N ILE A 355 -0.87 23.76 -8.72
CA ILE A 355 -0.63 25.13 -9.21
C ILE A 355 -0.10 26.03 -8.09
N THR A 356 -0.68 25.95 -6.89
CA THR A 356 -0.25 26.76 -5.74
C THR A 356 1.15 26.38 -5.28
N ALA A 357 1.43 25.08 -5.14
CA ALA A 357 2.73 24.55 -4.76
C ALA A 357 3.82 24.95 -5.76
N GLN A 358 3.56 24.78 -7.06
CA GLN A 358 4.51 25.13 -8.11
C GLN A 358 4.77 26.64 -8.16
N SER A 359 3.75 27.47 -7.94
CA SER A 359 3.89 28.93 -7.85
C SER A 359 4.81 29.35 -6.70
N LEU A 360 4.76 28.62 -5.58
CA LEU A 360 5.67 28.79 -4.45
C LEU A 360 7.07 28.17 -4.67
N GLY A 361 7.30 27.50 -5.81
CA GLY A 361 8.57 26.87 -6.16
C GLY A 361 8.74 25.44 -5.64
N ILE A 362 7.68 24.80 -5.16
CA ILE A 362 7.68 23.40 -4.73
C ILE A 362 7.40 22.50 -5.93
N PRO A 363 8.28 21.55 -6.28
CA PRO A 363 7.99 20.56 -7.32
C PRO A 363 6.83 19.68 -6.85
N ALA A 364 5.72 19.77 -7.58
CA ALA A 364 4.52 19.02 -7.31
C ALA A 364 3.98 18.41 -8.60
N ARG A 365 3.47 17.18 -8.53
CA ARG A 365 2.84 16.48 -9.65
C ARG A 365 1.40 16.17 -9.35
N TYR A 366 0.56 16.31 -10.36
CA TYR A 366 -0.83 15.88 -10.39
C TYR A 366 -0.88 14.44 -10.87
N VAL A 367 -1.17 13.50 -9.98
CA VAL A 367 -1.09 12.06 -10.29
C VAL A 367 -2.46 11.46 -10.24
N PHE A 368 -2.79 10.66 -11.24
CA PHE A 368 -4.11 10.09 -11.34
C PHE A 368 -4.13 8.69 -11.93
N ASN A 369 -5.23 8.03 -11.65
CA ASN A 369 -5.70 6.79 -12.24
C ASN A 369 -7.21 6.92 -12.50
N GLU A 370 -7.85 5.84 -12.90
CA GLU A 370 -9.28 5.80 -13.23
C GLU A 370 -10.21 6.26 -12.08
N ALA A 371 -9.80 6.10 -10.82
CA ALA A 371 -10.65 6.38 -9.67
C ALA A 371 -10.19 7.60 -8.86
N HIS A 372 -8.88 7.87 -8.79
CA HIS A 372 -8.37 8.84 -7.85
C HIS A 372 -7.34 9.79 -8.44
N VAL A 373 -7.32 10.99 -7.87
CA VAL A 373 -6.29 11.99 -8.07
C VAL A 373 -5.61 12.25 -6.72
N PHE A 374 -4.31 12.14 -6.70
CA PHE A 374 -3.47 12.51 -5.56
C PHE A 374 -2.28 13.34 -6.05
N VAL A 375 -1.44 13.80 -5.12
CA VAL A 375 -0.28 14.63 -5.49
C VAL A 375 1.01 14.00 -5.02
N GLU A 376 2.08 14.30 -5.74
CA GLU A 376 3.44 14.01 -5.32
C GLU A 376 4.18 15.31 -5.08
N VAL A 377 4.98 15.37 -4.04
CA VAL A 377 5.86 16.52 -3.76
C VAL A 377 7.29 16.06 -3.57
N TYR A 378 8.24 16.79 -4.13
CA TYR A 378 9.65 16.47 -3.97
C TYR A 378 10.19 17.08 -2.67
N VAL A 379 10.59 16.24 -1.71
CA VAL A 379 11.20 16.68 -0.45
C VAL A 379 12.72 16.73 -0.63
N PRO A 380 13.37 17.92 -0.57
CA PRO A 380 14.82 18.04 -0.72
C PRO A 380 15.60 17.64 0.55
N GLY A 381 16.92 17.63 0.46
CA GLY A 381 17.84 17.37 1.57
C GLY A 381 18.57 16.02 1.46
N ARG A 382 19.14 15.55 2.57
CA ARG A 382 20.00 14.35 2.60
C ARG A 382 19.32 13.09 2.07
N ASP A 383 18.05 12.89 2.44
CA ASP A 383 17.28 11.72 2.05
C ASP A 383 16.32 12.06 0.89
N ALA A 384 16.67 13.01 0.02
CA ALA A 384 15.71 13.61 -0.91
C ALA A 384 14.94 12.58 -1.77
N GLY A 385 13.69 12.93 -2.12
CA GLY A 385 12.85 12.08 -2.94
C GLY A 385 11.40 12.51 -2.96
N TRP A 386 10.62 11.90 -3.85
CA TRP A 386 9.19 12.14 -3.95
C TRP A 386 8.44 11.57 -2.75
N LEU A 387 7.40 12.28 -2.31
CA LEU A 387 6.45 11.88 -1.29
C LEU A 387 5.05 11.91 -1.87
N ARG A 388 4.32 10.80 -1.78
CA ARG A 388 2.90 10.72 -2.07
C ARG A 388 2.11 11.45 -0.99
N VAL A 389 1.16 12.27 -1.41
CA VAL A 389 0.23 12.95 -0.52
C VAL A 389 -1.20 12.72 -0.99
N ASP A 390 -1.97 12.05 -0.14
CA ASP A 390 -3.42 11.93 -0.32
C ASP A 390 -4.12 13.17 0.25
N LEU A 391 -4.89 13.84 -0.62
CA LEU A 391 -5.67 15.03 -0.29
C LEU A 391 -7.15 14.71 -0.03
N GLY A 392 -7.55 13.45 -0.18
CA GLY A 392 -8.93 12.99 -0.08
C GLY A 392 -9.67 13.08 -1.41
N GLY A 393 -10.94 12.72 -1.39
CA GLY A 393 -11.81 12.75 -2.56
C GLY A 393 -13.27 12.94 -2.16
N GLY A 394 -14.18 12.45 -2.98
CA GLY A 394 -15.60 12.59 -2.74
C GLY A 394 -16.41 11.74 -3.70
N ALA A 395 -16.20 10.43 -3.65
CA ALA A 395 -17.03 9.47 -4.35
C ALA A 395 -18.09 8.89 -3.41
N GLU A 396 -19.21 8.43 -3.93
CA GLU A 396 -20.17 7.65 -3.17
C GLU A 396 -19.66 6.22 -2.99
N ARG A 397 -19.15 5.63 -4.07
CA ARG A 397 -18.73 4.23 -4.09
C ARG A 397 -17.44 4.05 -4.90
N LEU A 398 -16.52 3.25 -4.37
CA LEU A 398 -15.33 2.76 -5.06
C LEU A 398 -15.42 1.24 -5.21
N VAL A 399 -15.47 0.75 -6.45
CA VAL A 399 -15.45 -0.67 -6.78
C VAL A 399 -14.03 -1.07 -7.16
N VAL A 400 -13.43 -1.96 -6.38
CA VAL A 400 -12.06 -2.44 -6.62
C VAL A 400 -12.09 -3.79 -7.33
N HIS A 401 -11.69 -3.79 -8.60
CA HIS A 401 -11.55 -4.99 -9.42
C HIS A 401 -10.20 -5.67 -9.18
N GLY A 402 -10.22 -7.00 -9.15
CA GLY A 402 -9.02 -7.83 -8.95
C GLY A 402 -8.33 -7.64 -7.58
N GLY A 403 -9.02 -7.11 -6.58
CA GLY A 403 -8.48 -6.84 -5.25
C GLY A 403 -8.72 -7.93 -4.21
N GLN A 404 -9.68 -8.83 -4.43
CA GLN A 404 -10.25 -9.75 -3.43
C GLN A 404 -9.21 -10.73 -2.85
N ASP A 405 -8.27 -11.17 -3.69
CA ASP A 405 -7.23 -12.14 -3.32
C ASP A 405 -5.87 -11.48 -3.05
N LYS A 406 -5.80 -10.14 -3.06
CA LYS A 406 -4.54 -9.39 -2.94
C LYS A 406 -4.33 -8.88 -1.52
N THR A 407 -3.07 -8.79 -1.12
CA THR A 407 -2.72 -8.20 0.17
C THR A 407 -2.76 -6.67 0.07
N LEU A 408 -3.45 -5.98 0.98
CA LEU A 408 -3.36 -4.52 1.05
C LEU A 408 -1.98 -4.07 1.57
N HIS A 409 -1.31 -3.20 0.82
CA HIS A 409 -0.05 -2.57 1.23
C HIS A 409 -0.25 -1.73 2.51
N ARG A 410 0.66 -1.92 3.47
CA ARG A 410 0.72 -1.12 4.69
C ARG A 410 2.04 -0.35 4.73
N PRO A 411 2.03 0.97 4.47
CA PRO A 411 3.22 1.79 4.59
C PRO A 411 3.90 1.63 5.95
N ARG A 412 5.22 1.38 5.94
CA ARG A 412 6.03 1.30 7.18
C ARG A 412 6.07 2.62 7.95
N ARG A 413 5.86 3.74 7.26
CA ARG A 413 5.80 5.08 7.84
C ARG A 413 4.42 5.67 7.60
N ARG A 414 3.90 6.34 8.62
CA ARG A 414 2.60 7.01 8.53
C ARG A 414 2.71 8.30 7.73
N ASP A 415 1.58 8.70 7.18
CA ASP A 415 1.32 10.03 6.66
C ASP A 415 1.71 11.09 7.71
N PRO A 416 2.66 11.99 7.41
CA PRO A 416 3.19 12.96 8.37
C PRO A 416 2.30 14.21 8.52
N PHE A 417 1.22 14.32 7.74
CA PHE A 417 0.39 15.52 7.70
C PHE A 417 -0.82 15.43 8.61
N GLU A 418 -1.25 16.58 9.09
CA GLU A 418 -2.49 16.73 9.86
C GLU A 418 -3.69 16.22 9.05
N ARG A 419 -4.66 15.65 9.77
CA ARG A 419 -5.91 15.14 9.21
C ARG A 419 -7.06 15.99 9.75
N PRO A 420 -7.45 17.08 9.05
CA PRO A 420 -8.61 17.88 9.43
C PRO A 420 -9.87 17.03 9.58
N ARG A 421 -10.84 17.49 10.37
CA ARG A 421 -12.08 16.72 10.65
C ARG A 421 -12.79 16.23 9.38
N ALA A 422 -12.90 17.07 8.36
CA ALA A 422 -13.52 16.70 7.07
C ALA A 422 -12.83 15.48 6.44
N TYR A 423 -11.50 15.52 6.33
CA TYR A 423 -10.68 14.41 5.83
C TYR A 423 -10.68 13.20 6.77
N ALA A 424 -10.62 13.42 8.08
CA ALA A 424 -10.60 12.34 9.07
C ALA A 424 -11.91 11.54 9.08
N ARG A 425 -13.06 12.21 8.90
CA ARG A 425 -14.37 11.54 8.76
C ARG A 425 -14.38 10.58 7.57
N GLN A 426 -13.85 11.03 6.44
CA GLN A 426 -13.71 10.20 5.24
C GLN A 426 -12.81 8.98 5.55
N VAL A 427 -11.58 9.20 6.00
CA VAL A 427 -10.63 8.10 6.28
C VAL A 427 -11.12 7.12 7.36
N ALA A 428 -11.82 7.59 8.40
CA ALA A 428 -12.27 6.78 9.54
C ALA A 428 -13.40 5.81 9.17
N ALA A 429 -14.24 6.14 8.18
CA ALA A 429 -15.25 5.23 7.65
C ALA A 429 -14.65 4.06 6.83
N GLY A 430 -13.32 3.97 6.76
CA GLY A 430 -12.63 2.94 5.98
C GLY A 430 -12.49 3.29 4.51
N GLU A 431 -12.89 4.51 4.16
CA GLU A 431 -12.92 5.05 2.82
C GLU A 431 -11.50 5.20 2.30
N THR A 432 -11.28 4.66 1.11
CA THR A 432 -10.04 4.80 0.37
C THR A 432 -10.35 5.79 -0.76
N ALA A 433 -9.52 6.80 -0.99
CA ALA A 433 -9.82 7.94 -1.88
C ALA A 433 -11.02 8.82 -1.46
N GLY A 434 -11.50 8.74 -0.21
CA GLY A 434 -12.67 9.50 0.25
C GLY A 434 -14.01 9.04 -0.36
N ALA A 435 -14.08 7.77 -0.77
CA ALA A 435 -15.30 7.11 -1.23
C ALA A 435 -16.11 6.55 -0.05
N SER A 436 -17.38 6.93 0.10
CA SER A 436 -18.22 6.54 1.25
C SER A 436 -18.36 5.03 1.44
N ARG A 437 -18.26 4.26 0.34
CA ARG A 437 -18.28 2.79 0.35
C ARG A 437 -17.16 2.24 -0.54
N VAL A 438 -16.49 1.19 -0.08
CA VAL A 438 -15.46 0.47 -0.86
C VAL A 438 -15.86 -1.00 -0.99
N GLU A 439 -15.82 -1.52 -2.22
CA GLU A 439 -16.14 -2.90 -2.58
C GLU A 439 -14.95 -3.58 -3.27
N GLY A 440 -14.93 -4.91 -3.29
CA GLY A 440 -13.93 -5.68 -4.05
C GLY A 440 -12.51 -5.75 -3.47
N LEU A 441 -12.31 -5.20 -2.25
CA LEU A 441 -11.15 -5.50 -1.42
C LEU A 441 -11.41 -6.76 -0.56
N PRO A 442 -10.37 -7.45 -0.10
CA PRO A 442 -10.53 -8.60 0.79
C PRO A 442 -11.34 -8.15 2.01
N PRO A 443 -12.24 -8.99 2.55
CA PRO A 443 -12.97 -8.66 3.76
C PRO A 443 -11.97 -8.23 4.82
N ARG A 444 -12.09 -6.97 5.29
CA ARG A 444 -11.48 -6.64 6.58
C ARG A 444 -12.03 -7.69 7.52
N ALA A 445 -11.16 -8.50 8.14
CA ALA A 445 -11.58 -9.46 9.15
C ALA A 445 -12.48 -8.70 10.14
N ARG A 446 -13.79 -8.85 9.96
CA ARG A 446 -14.77 -8.21 10.81
C ARG A 446 -14.60 -8.95 12.12
N ARG A 447 -14.17 -8.21 13.15
CA ARG A 447 -14.59 -8.51 14.51
C ARG A 447 -16.05 -8.92 14.42
N GLY A 448 -16.36 -10.15 14.82
CA GLY A 448 -17.72 -10.66 14.79
C GLY A 448 -18.61 -9.75 15.64
N ALA A 449 -19.37 -8.90 14.97
CA ALA A 449 -20.63 -8.40 15.49
C ALA A 449 -21.63 -9.54 15.30
N GLY A 450 -21.74 -10.41 16.31
CA GLY A 450 -22.93 -11.22 16.50
C GLY A 450 -24.08 -10.31 16.89
N GLU A 451 -25.25 -10.58 16.35
CA GLU A 451 -26.50 -9.82 16.45
C GLU A 451 -26.84 -9.33 17.86
N ALA A 452 -27.33 -8.10 17.92
CA ALA A 452 -27.99 -7.55 19.09
C ALA A 452 -29.32 -8.29 19.35
N GLY A 453 -29.27 -9.32 20.21
CA GLY A 453 -30.42 -9.66 21.05
C GLY A 453 -30.71 -8.52 22.04
N PRO A 454 -31.93 -8.43 22.61
CA PRO A 454 -32.34 -7.30 23.43
C PRO A 454 -31.40 -7.14 24.64
N PRO A 455 -31.29 -5.93 25.22
CA PRO A 455 -30.25 -5.61 26.18
C PRO A 455 -30.39 -6.50 27.40
N ARG A 456 -29.55 -7.52 27.50
CA ARG A 456 -29.38 -8.29 28.72
C ARG A 456 -28.30 -7.61 29.54
N GLU A 457 -28.75 -7.08 30.68
CA GLU A 457 -27.93 -6.71 31.81
C GLU A 457 -26.85 -7.77 32.10
N ALA A 458 -25.68 -7.25 32.49
CA ALA A 458 -24.72 -7.87 33.41
C ALA A 458 -24.16 -9.28 33.06
N THR A 459 -22.82 -9.31 32.91
CA THR A 459 -21.95 -10.35 33.46
C THR A 459 -22.34 -11.81 33.23
N ALA A 460 -21.86 -12.41 32.14
CA ALA A 460 -21.45 -13.81 32.22
C ALA A 460 -20.01 -13.83 32.78
N PRO A 461 -19.75 -14.39 33.96
CA PRO A 461 -18.40 -14.46 34.50
C PRO A 461 -17.53 -15.34 33.60
N LEU A 462 -16.24 -14.97 33.45
CA LEU A 462 -15.20 -15.89 32.98
C LEU A 462 -15.42 -17.26 33.65
N PRO A 463 -15.29 -18.40 32.93
CA PRO A 463 -15.38 -19.72 33.54
C PRO A 463 -14.59 -19.74 34.84
N GLU A 464 -15.16 -20.26 35.92
CA GLU A 464 -14.59 -20.15 37.27
C GLU A 464 -13.12 -20.63 37.31
N ALA A 465 -12.78 -21.64 36.49
CA ALA A 465 -11.41 -22.11 36.27
C ALA A 465 -10.44 -21.05 35.69
N VAL A 466 -10.90 -20.22 34.74
CA VAL A 466 -10.12 -19.13 34.14
C VAL A 466 -10.05 -17.92 35.08
N ARG A 467 -11.13 -17.65 35.83
CA ARG A 467 -11.18 -16.56 36.81
C ARG A 467 -10.38 -16.85 38.08
N ALA A 468 -10.32 -18.10 38.52
CA ALA A 468 -9.44 -18.54 39.61
C ALA A 468 -7.95 -18.55 39.19
N MET A 469 -7.68 -18.67 37.89
CA MET A 469 -6.33 -18.66 37.33
C MET A 469 -5.78 -17.23 37.12
N LEU A 470 -6.63 -16.28 36.74
CA LEU A 470 -6.28 -14.87 36.58
C LEU A 470 -6.52 -14.15 37.91
N ASN A 471 -5.44 -13.71 38.57
CA ASN A 471 -5.34 -13.16 39.94
C ASN A 471 -4.68 -14.08 41.00
N ARG A 472 -4.23 -15.28 40.65
CA ARG A 472 -3.35 -16.07 41.55
C ARG A 472 -1.89 -15.62 41.41
N SER A 473 -1.15 -15.65 42.51
CA SER A 473 0.32 -15.67 42.46
C SER A 473 0.76 -17.03 41.94
N VAL A 474 1.65 -17.06 40.96
CA VAL A 474 2.20 -18.31 40.41
C VAL A 474 3.44 -18.66 41.24
N PRO A 475 3.37 -19.64 42.17
CA PRO A 475 4.50 -19.98 43.02
C PRO A 475 5.62 -20.62 42.19
N ARG A 476 6.87 -20.47 42.65
CA ARG A 476 7.98 -21.30 42.17
C ARG A 476 7.66 -22.77 42.50
N ALA A 477 7.93 -23.68 41.57
CA ALA A 477 7.45 -25.06 41.62
C ALA A 477 7.76 -25.75 42.97
N VAL A 478 6.74 -26.34 43.59
CA VAL A 478 6.88 -27.12 44.84
C VAL A 478 6.77 -28.61 44.47
N PRO A 479 7.70 -29.48 44.91
CA PRO A 479 7.62 -30.91 44.67
C PRO A 479 6.32 -31.50 45.26
N VAL A 480 5.58 -32.24 44.44
CA VAL A 480 4.35 -32.95 44.88
C VAL A 480 4.71 -34.39 45.23
N ALA A 481 4.47 -34.78 46.48
CA ALA A 481 4.76 -36.14 46.96
C ALA A 481 4.05 -37.20 46.10
N GLY A 482 4.81 -38.22 45.66
CA GLY A 482 4.29 -39.33 44.84
C GLY A 482 4.29 -39.11 43.33
N LYS A 483 4.75 -37.95 42.82
CA LYS A 483 4.90 -37.68 41.38
C LYS A 483 6.35 -37.43 40.99
N ILE A 484 6.72 -37.74 39.75
CA ILE A 484 8.07 -37.49 39.22
C ILE A 484 8.25 -35.98 39.04
N ALA A 485 9.25 -35.38 39.67
CA ALA A 485 9.53 -33.96 39.54
C ALA A 485 9.87 -33.58 38.09
N THR A 486 9.42 -32.41 37.65
CA THR A 486 9.69 -31.88 36.31
C THR A 486 10.38 -30.52 36.36
N ARG A 487 11.12 -30.20 35.30
CA ARG A 487 11.73 -28.90 35.04
C ARG A 487 11.22 -28.38 33.70
N THR A 488 10.65 -27.18 33.71
CA THR A 488 10.26 -26.45 32.50
C THR A 488 11.33 -25.41 32.18
N THR A 489 11.73 -25.33 30.91
CA THR A 489 12.66 -24.31 30.39
C THR A 489 11.95 -23.53 29.31
N MET A 490 12.24 -22.23 29.22
CA MET A 490 11.65 -21.35 28.21
C MET A 490 12.70 -20.36 27.71
N ALA A 491 12.68 -20.10 26.42
CA ALA A 491 13.42 -19.03 25.77
C ALA A 491 12.45 -18.15 24.99
N LEU A 492 12.62 -16.84 25.16
CA LEU A 492 11.96 -15.82 24.36
C LEU A 492 12.85 -15.50 23.17
N GLY A 493 12.26 -15.38 21.98
CA GLY A 493 13.00 -14.96 20.79
C GLY A 493 13.53 -13.53 20.87
N GLU A 494 12.95 -12.68 21.74
CA GLU A 494 13.25 -11.27 21.88
C GLU A 494 13.12 -10.83 23.36
N ALA A 495 14.01 -9.94 23.83
CA ALA A 495 14.02 -9.44 25.21
C ALA A 495 13.13 -8.19 25.43
N ILE A 496 12.73 -7.51 24.34
CA ILE A 496 11.90 -6.30 24.36
C ILE A 496 10.80 -6.48 23.32
N VAL A 497 9.54 -6.39 23.74
CA VAL A 497 8.36 -6.71 22.93
C VAL A 497 7.33 -5.58 23.04
N PHE A 498 6.68 -5.19 21.94
CA PHE A 498 5.63 -4.16 21.97
C PHE A 498 4.24 -4.78 22.08
N ARG A 499 3.26 -3.97 22.50
CA ARG A 499 1.86 -4.41 22.63
C ARG A 499 1.31 -4.85 21.26
N GLY A 500 0.67 -6.02 21.24
CA GLY A 500 0.14 -6.61 20.02
C GLY A 500 1.17 -7.39 19.19
N ASP A 501 2.47 -7.32 19.54
CA ASP A 501 3.52 -8.09 18.87
C ASP A 501 3.37 -9.58 19.12
N ALA A 502 3.82 -10.35 18.13
CA ALA A 502 3.87 -11.79 18.18
C ALA A 502 5.27 -12.21 18.66
N VAL A 503 5.35 -12.82 19.84
CA VAL A 503 6.59 -13.25 20.48
C VAL A 503 6.72 -14.75 20.33
N ALA A 504 7.77 -15.20 19.66
CA ALA A 504 8.08 -16.62 19.59
C ALA A 504 8.60 -17.10 20.97
N VAL A 505 7.95 -18.12 21.49
CA VAL A 505 8.27 -18.75 22.77
C VAL A 505 8.50 -20.23 22.51
N CYS A 506 9.71 -20.70 22.83
CA CYS A 506 10.07 -22.10 22.72
C CYS A 506 10.62 -22.60 24.04
N GLY A 507 10.41 -23.88 24.34
CA GLY A 507 10.86 -24.47 25.59
C GLY A 507 10.72 -25.97 25.61
N ALA A 508 11.06 -26.56 26.76
CA ALA A 508 10.93 -27.99 26.97
C ALA A 508 10.62 -28.32 28.43
N VAL A 509 9.90 -29.41 28.64
CA VAL A 509 9.59 -30.01 29.94
C VAL A 509 10.32 -31.34 30.05
N ARG A 510 11.16 -31.47 31.08
CA ARG A 510 11.97 -32.67 31.35
C ARG A 510 11.73 -33.19 32.76
N ASP A 511 11.89 -34.48 32.98
CA ASP A 511 11.87 -35.05 34.32
C ASP A 511 13.19 -34.77 35.08
N GLU A 512 13.24 -35.11 36.37
CA GLU A 512 14.43 -34.95 37.22
C GLU A 512 15.70 -35.63 36.68
N ARG A 513 15.57 -36.61 35.77
CA ARG A 513 16.68 -37.34 35.13
C ARG A 513 17.00 -36.79 33.74
N GLY A 514 16.38 -35.67 33.33
CA GLY A 514 16.58 -35.02 32.05
C GLY A 514 15.82 -35.68 30.88
N ARG A 515 14.96 -36.67 31.13
CA ARG A 515 14.19 -37.36 30.08
C ARG A 515 13.00 -36.50 29.65
N PRO A 516 12.62 -36.55 28.36
CA PRO A 516 11.51 -35.75 27.84
C PRO A 516 10.18 -36.17 28.47
N VAL A 517 9.37 -35.17 28.85
CA VAL A 517 7.99 -35.39 29.30
C VAL A 517 7.07 -35.30 28.08
N ALA A 518 6.77 -36.46 27.49
CA ALA A 518 5.89 -36.55 26.32
C ALA A 518 4.41 -36.47 26.75
N GLY A 519 3.63 -35.67 26.02
CA GLY A 519 2.19 -35.51 26.24
C GLY A 519 1.84 -34.59 27.42
N GLY A 520 1.04 -33.56 27.15
CA GLY A 520 0.60 -32.55 28.10
C GLY A 520 0.56 -31.16 27.49
N ASP A 521 0.09 -30.18 28.27
CA ASP A 521 0.04 -28.77 27.87
C ASP A 521 0.86 -27.87 28.80
N VAL A 522 1.46 -26.85 28.20
CA VAL A 522 2.15 -25.76 28.89
C VAL A 522 1.38 -24.47 28.68
N ARG A 523 1.09 -23.77 29.76
CA ARG A 523 0.35 -22.51 29.76
C ARG A 523 1.34 -21.36 29.82
N LEU A 524 1.25 -20.46 28.86
CA LEU A 524 2.07 -19.25 28.78
C LEU A 524 1.33 -18.11 29.46
N LEU A 525 1.82 -17.70 30.62
CA LEU A 525 1.20 -16.67 31.45
C LEU A 525 2.00 -15.38 31.40
N LEU A 526 1.31 -14.25 31.42
CA LEU A 526 1.89 -12.94 31.64
C LEU A 526 1.72 -12.58 33.12
N LEU A 527 2.83 -12.32 33.80
CA LEU A 527 2.87 -11.95 35.21
C LEU A 527 3.27 -10.48 35.37
N ARG A 528 2.77 -9.82 36.41
CA ARG A 528 3.10 -8.42 36.73
C ARG A 528 3.66 -8.29 38.15
N GLY A 529 4.77 -7.56 38.28
CA GLY A 529 5.40 -7.20 39.56
C GLY A 529 6.10 -8.36 40.27
N GLU A 530 6.75 -8.08 41.40
CA GLU A 530 7.54 -9.05 42.18
C GLU A 530 6.70 -10.19 42.77
N ASP A 531 5.39 -9.96 43.00
CA ASP A 531 4.44 -10.96 43.53
C ASP A 531 4.02 -12.03 42.50
N ARG A 532 4.56 -11.97 41.27
CA ARG A 532 4.33 -12.94 40.17
C ARG A 532 2.84 -13.22 39.92
N ARG A 533 2.02 -12.18 39.96
CA ARG A 533 0.57 -12.28 39.79
C ARG A 533 0.22 -12.44 38.31
N ALA A 534 -0.50 -13.51 37.98
CA ALA A 534 -0.95 -13.76 36.61
C ALA A 534 -2.02 -12.74 36.19
N VAL A 535 -1.70 -11.93 35.18
CA VAL A 535 -2.59 -10.88 34.63
C VAL A 535 -3.20 -11.27 33.28
N ALA A 536 -2.62 -12.24 32.57
CA ALA A 536 -3.19 -12.81 31.36
C ALA A 536 -2.69 -14.25 31.12
N LEU A 537 -3.57 -15.10 30.56
CA LEU A 537 -3.16 -16.31 29.84
C LEU A 537 -2.94 -15.91 28.40
N LEU A 538 -1.71 -16.01 27.92
CA LEU A 538 -1.34 -15.64 26.56
C LEU A 538 -1.71 -16.74 25.57
N GLN A 539 -1.36 -17.99 25.91
CA GLN A 539 -1.67 -19.16 25.11
C GLN A 539 -1.45 -20.46 25.88
N THR A 540 -1.97 -21.57 25.36
CA THR A 540 -1.62 -22.93 25.76
C THR A 540 -0.90 -23.63 24.60
N ALA A 541 0.26 -24.22 24.84
CA ALA A 541 1.05 -24.96 23.86
C ALA A 541 1.10 -26.45 24.22
N LEU A 542 0.96 -27.33 23.23
CA LEU A 542 1.06 -28.78 23.42
C LEU A 542 2.53 -29.21 23.37
N LEU A 543 2.88 -30.17 24.22
CA LEU A 543 4.19 -30.81 24.21
C LEU A 543 4.27 -31.87 23.10
N ASP A 544 5.36 -31.86 22.34
CA ASP A 544 5.68 -32.91 21.37
C ASP A 544 6.17 -34.20 22.07
N ALA A 545 6.50 -35.22 21.28
CA ALA A 545 7.02 -36.50 21.79
C ALA A 545 8.38 -36.36 22.50
N GLU A 546 9.12 -35.28 22.22
CA GLU A 546 10.39 -34.92 22.87
C GLU A 546 10.19 -33.95 24.04
N GLY A 547 8.94 -33.68 24.45
CA GLY A 547 8.62 -32.77 25.54
C GLY A 547 8.94 -31.32 25.24
N ARG A 548 9.01 -30.91 23.97
CA ARG A 548 9.24 -29.53 23.55
C ARG A 548 7.94 -28.85 23.16
N PHE A 549 7.92 -27.54 23.29
CA PHE A 549 6.85 -26.69 22.77
C PHE A 549 7.48 -25.49 22.06
N CYS A 550 6.84 -25.05 20.97
CA CYS A 550 7.16 -23.81 20.29
C CYS A 550 5.87 -23.17 19.81
N THR A 551 5.65 -21.92 20.19
CA THR A 551 4.46 -21.19 19.77
C THR A 551 4.70 -19.69 19.69
N VAL A 552 3.72 -18.96 19.17
CA VAL A 552 3.77 -17.51 19.06
C VAL A 552 2.66 -16.93 19.94
N VAL A 553 3.05 -16.19 20.98
CA VAL A 553 2.10 -15.51 21.87
C VAL A 553 1.96 -14.04 21.51
N ARG A 554 0.79 -13.45 21.77
CA ARG A 554 0.57 -12.01 21.60
C ARG A 554 0.40 -11.31 22.93
N ILE A 555 1.14 -10.23 23.13
CA ILE A 555 1.00 -9.41 24.35
C ILE A 555 -0.30 -8.61 24.26
N PRO A 556 -1.23 -8.72 25.23
CA PRO A 556 -2.54 -8.09 25.12
C PRO A 556 -2.44 -6.56 25.04
N GLU A 557 -3.17 -5.96 24.11
CA GLU A 557 -3.10 -4.52 23.80
C GLU A 557 -3.51 -3.63 24.98
N GLN A 558 -4.33 -4.16 25.89
CA GLN A 558 -4.86 -3.43 27.04
C GLN A 558 -3.93 -3.44 28.26
N GLN A 559 -2.80 -4.14 28.21
CA GLN A 559 -1.84 -4.10 29.32
C GLN A 559 -1.16 -2.72 29.36
N PRO A 560 -1.14 -2.05 30.53
CA PRO A 560 -0.38 -0.81 30.68
C PRO A 560 1.12 -1.08 30.44
N PRO A 561 1.92 -0.09 30.04
CA PRO A 561 3.37 -0.26 29.98
C PRO A 561 3.95 -0.55 31.37
N GLY A 562 4.93 -1.43 31.46
CA GLY A 562 5.59 -1.81 32.71
C GLY A 562 6.46 -3.06 32.56
N ASP A 563 7.04 -3.51 33.67
CA ASP A 563 7.81 -4.76 33.70
C ASP A 563 6.87 -5.95 33.88
N TYR A 564 6.99 -6.90 32.96
CA TYR A 564 6.19 -8.13 32.94
C TYR A 564 7.10 -9.33 32.71
N GLU A 565 6.72 -10.46 33.31
CA GLU A 565 7.38 -11.74 33.06
C GLU A 565 6.44 -12.62 32.22
N ILE A 566 6.99 -13.29 31.21
CA ILE A 566 6.32 -14.39 30.55
C ILE A 566 6.83 -15.67 31.20
N VAL A 567 5.94 -16.54 31.62
CA VAL A 567 6.33 -17.83 32.20
C VAL A 567 5.55 -18.96 31.55
N ALA A 568 6.21 -20.11 31.45
CA ALA A 568 5.63 -21.35 30.96
C ALA A 568 5.31 -22.25 32.16
N GLU A 569 4.03 -22.50 32.43
CA GLU A 569 3.55 -23.34 33.51
C GLU A 569 3.07 -24.69 32.95
N PHE A 570 3.75 -25.76 33.34
CA PHE A 570 3.31 -27.13 33.13
C PHE A 570 2.44 -27.60 34.30
N GLY A 571 1.18 -27.93 34.03
CA GLY A 571 0.19 -28.29 35.06
C GLY A 571 0.40 -29.67 35.71
N GLY A 572 1.36 -30.46 35.22
CA GLY A 572 1.57 -31.84 35.66
C GLY A 572 0.62 -32.84 34.99
N SER A 573 0.80 -34.12 35.29
CA SER A 573 -0.07 -35.21 34.86
C SER A 573 -0.32 -36.21 36.01
N THR A 574 -0.91 -37.36 35.72
CA THR A 574 -1.02 -38.47 36.69
C THR A 574 0.35 -38.98 37.13
N ARG A 575 1.37 -38.88 36.26
CA ARG A 575 2.74 -39.38 36.49
C ARG A 575 3.74 -38.28 36.87
N TYR A 576 3.59 -37.09 36.29
CA TYR A 576 4.55 -35.99 36.41
C TYR A 576 4.02 -34.86 37.30
N GLY A 577 4.88 -34.31 38.15
CA GLY A 577 4.59 -33.13 38.96
C GLY A 577 4.56 -31.85 38.11
N PRO A 578 3.87 -30.79 38.56
CA PRO A 578 3.85 -29.50 37.88
C PRO A 578 5.21 -28.78 37.96
N SER A 579 5.49 -27.89 37.02
CA SER A 579 6.66 -27.01 37.06
C SER A 579 6.42 -25.69 36.33
N VAL A 580 7.24 -24.67 36.61
CA VAL A 580 7.18 -23.34 35.99
C VAL A 580 8.56 -23.02 35.45
N SER A 581 8.64 -22.36 34.29
CA SER A 581 9.92 -21.93 33.71
C SER A 581 10.65 -20.95 34.61
N GLU A 582 11.96 -21.15 34.72
CA GLU A 582 12.90 -20.19 35.31
C GLU A 582 13.07 -18.96 34.41
#